data_AF-A0A969SVI4-F1
#
_entry.id   AF-A0A969SVI4-F1
#
_cell.length_a   1.000
_cell.length_b   1.000
_cell.length_c   1.000
_cell.angle_alpha   90.00
_cell.angle_beta   90.00
_cell.angle_gamma   90.00
#
_symmetry.space_group_name_H-M   'P 1'
#
loop_
_entity.id
_entity.type
_entity.pdbx_description
1 polymer ?
#
loop_
_entity_poly.entity_id
_entity_poly.type
_entity_poly.pdbx_seq_one_letter_code
_entity_poly.pdbx_strand_id
1 'polypeptide(L)'
;MVNSTVSTKRRSRGAGAGRIQIRTITKKNGKQYQQAWYDWQISSGKKTISKSTYIPKRLLSQVQRLEVEKAPVKKILQLLSVNN
;
A
#
# COMPACT_ATOMS: atom_id res chain seq x y z
N MET A 1 5.10 -20.72 -6.16
CA MET A 1 6.25 -20.27 -5.34
C MET A 1 6.12 -18.78 -5.10
N VAL A 2 5.82 -18.35 -3.87
CA VAL A 2 5.82 -16.93 -3.51
C VAL A 2 7.23 -16.59 -3.03
N ASN A 3 8.05 -15.99 -3.91
CA ASN A 3 9.34 -15.46 -3.49
C ASN A 3 9.08 -14.26 -2.56
N SER A 4 9.06 -14.52 -1.26
CA SER A 4 9.17 -13.49 -0.22
C SER A 4 10.58 -12.91 -0.30
N THR A 5 10.85 -12.02 -1.26
CA THR A 5 11.99 -11.13 -1.19
C THR A 5 11.72 -10.16 -0.04
N VAL A 6 12.03 -10.61 1.18
CA VAL A 6 12.03 -9.76 2.36
C VAL A 6 13.13 -8.75 2.13
N SER A 7 12.75 -7.59 1.57
CA SER A 7 13.66 -6.48 1.40
C SER A 7 14.18 -6.09 2.79
N THR A 8 15.48 -6.21 3.01
CA THR A 8 16.17 -5.76 4.24
C THR A 8 16.10 -4.24 4.38
N LYS A 9 15.79 -3.54 3.28
CA LYS A 9 15.65 -2.08 3.24
C LYS A 9 14.37 -1.67 3.96
N ARG A 10 14.53 -0.92 5.04
CA ARG A 10 13.42 -0.30 5.76
C ARG A 10 13.22 1.14 5.29
N ARG A 11 11.99 1.63 5.37
CA ARG A 11 11.71 3.06 5.22
C ARG A 11 12.40 3.82 6.36
N SER A 12 12.86 5.04 6.07
CA SER A 12 13.42 5.93 7.08
C SER A 12 12.41 6.28 8.17
N ARG A 13 12.89 6.59 9.38
CA ARG A 13 12.05 7.04 10.48
C ARG A 13 11.22 8.26 10.04
N GLY A 14 9.93 8.26 10.35
CA GLY A 14 9.00 9.34 9.96
C GLY A 14 8.43 9.24 8.53
N ALA A 15 8.90 8.30 7.70
CA ALA A 15 8.39 8.12 6.34
C ALA A 15 7.08 7.30 6.27
N GLY A 16 6.56 6.86 7.42
CA GLY A 16 5.39 5.99 7.55
C GLY A 16 5.70 4.51 7.33
N ALA A 17 4.74 3.65 7.69
CA ALA A 17 4.75 2.23 7.38
C ALA A 17 3.66 1.91 6.36
N GLY A 18 3.92 0.98 5.45
CA GLY A 18 2.93 0.59 4.46
C GLY A 18 3.29 -0.72 3.78
N ARG A 19 2.28 -1.36 3.22
CA ARG A 19 2.40 -2.62 2.49
C ARG A 19 1.27 -2.78 1.49
N ILE A 20 1.57 -3.46 0.39
CA ILE A 20 0.55 -3.94 -0.55
C ILE A 20 -0.09 -5.20 0.03
N GLN A 21 -1.41 -5.30 -0.02
CA GLN A 21 -2.19 -6.47 0.34
C GLN A 21 -3.12 -6.83 -0.81
N ILE A 22 -3.28 -8.13 -1.06
CA ILE A 22 -4.28 -8.62 -2.00
C ILE A 22 -5.51 -9.04 -1.19
N ARG A 23 -6.67 -8.48 -1.54
CA ARG A 23 -7.96 -8.82 -0.92
C ARG A 23 -8.83 -9.55 -1.94
N THR A 24 -9.53 -10.59 -1.51
CA THR A 24 -10.55 -11.25 -2.32
C THR A 24 -11.87 -10.51 -2.13
N ILE A 25 -12.45 -10.02 -3.22
CA ILE A 25 -13.72 -9.31 -3.23
C ILE A 25 -14.77 -10.17 -3.93
N THR A 26 -15.91 -10.36 -3.27
CA THR A 26 -17.04 -11.13 -3.80
C THR A 26 -18.09 -10.17 -4.36
N LYS A 27 -18.43 -10.32 -5.64
CA LYS A 27 -19.54 -9.59 -6.27
C LYS A 27 -20.88 -10.19 -5.83
N LYS A 28 -21.97 -9.41 -5.98
CA LYS A 28 -23.35 -9.86 -5.70
C LYS A 28 -23.76 -11.14 -6.44
N ASN A 29 -23.13 -11.44 -7.58
CA ASN A 29 -23.36 -12.65 -8.37
C ASN A 29 -22.43 -13.83 -7.99
N GLY A 30 -21.77 -13.77 -6.83
CA GLY A 30 -20.87 -14.82 -6.35
C GLY A 30 -19.47 -14.82 -6.99
N LYS A 31 -19.22 -14.04 -8.06
CA LYS A 31 -17.89 -13.98 -8.68
C LYS A 31 -16.88 -13.34 -7.74
N GLN A 32 -15.80 -14.05 -7.47
CA GLN A 32 -14.68 -13.55 -6.67
C GLN A 32 -13.58 -12.99 -7.56
N TYR A 33 -12.95 -11.92 -7.12
CA TYR A 33 -11.78 -11.37 -7.79
C TYR A 33 -10.79 -10.82 -6.77
N GLN A 34 -9.50 -10.86 -7.14
CA GLN A 34 -8.44 -10.30 -6.34
C GLN A 34 -8.27 -8.80 -6.64
N GLN A 35 -8.16 -8.00 -5.58
CA GLN A 35 -7.98 -6.58 -5.65
C GLN A 35 -6.79 -6.16 -4.78
N ALA A 36 -5.88 -5.37 -5.35
CA ALA A 36 -4.74 -4.85 -4.62
C ALA A 36 -5.14 -3.63 -3.79
N TRP A 37 -4.72 -3.62 -2.53
CA TRP A 37 -4.91 -2.54 -1.57
C TRP A 37 -3.57 -2.14 -0.97
N TYR A 38 -3.44 -0.88 -0.61
CA TYR A 38 -2.28 -0.35 0.10
C TYR A 38 -2.71 -0.07 1.54
N ASP A 39 -2.23 -0.88 2.47
CA ASP A 39 -2.37 -0.61 3.90
C ASP A 39 -1.25 0.34 4.32
N TRP A 40 -1.59 1.37 5.07
CA TRP A 40 -0.63 2.40 5.45
C TRP A 40 -0.88 2.96 6.83
N GLN A 41 0.21 3.45 7.42
CA GLN A 41 0.26 4.04 8.74
C GLN A 41 1.18 5.27 8.72
N ILE A 42 0.67 6.41 9.20
CA ILE A 42 1.43 7.65 9.35
C ILE A 42 1.25 8.16 10.78
N SER A 43 2.35 8.47 11.45
CA SER A 43 2.34 9.13 12.76
C SER A 43 2.37 10.66 12.58
N SER A 44 1.51 11.34 13.32
CA SER A 44 1.46 12.79 13.44
C SER A 44 1.46 13.16 14.93
N GLY A 45 2.63 13.52 15.44
CA GLY A 45 2.85 13.71 16.88
C GLY A 45 2.52 12.44 17.68
N LYS A 46 1.58 12.56 18.63
CA LYS A 46 1.11 11.45 19.47
C LYS A 46 0.09 10.53 18.78
N LYS A 47 -0.48 10.95 17.65
CA LYS A 47 -1.53 10.18 16.95
C LYS A 47 -0.92 9.37 15.83
N THR A 48 -1.37 8.13 15.68
CA THR A 48 -1.01 7.28 14.56
C THR A 48 -2.27 6.92 13.78
N ILE A 49 -2.30 7.28 12.50
CA ILE A 49 -3.43 7.03 11.61
C ILE A 49 -3.09 5.80 10.78
N SER A 50 -3.96 4.79 10.82
CA SER A 50 -3.87 3.59 10.00
C SER A 50 -5.09 3.50 9.10
N LYS A 51 -4.89 3.32 7.79
CA LYS A 51 -5.97 3.16 6.80
C LYS A 51 -5.54 2.19 5.69
N SER A 52 -6.48 1.84 4.83
CA SER A 52 -6.26 1.06 3.61
C SER A 52 -6.90 1.76 2.42
N THR A 53 -6.21 1.78 1.29
CA THR A 53 -6.73 2.40 0.06
C THR A 53 -6.60 1.43 -1.10
N TYR A 54 -7.61 1.37 -1.97
CA TYR A 54 -7.54 0.61 -3.21
C TYR A 54 -6.38 1.10 -4.10
N ILE A 55 -5.67 0.16 -4.71
CA ILE A 55 -4.66 0.44 -5.75
C ILE A 55 -5.30 0.17 -7.13
N PRO A 56 -5.61 1.21 -7.91
CA PRO A 56 -6.04 1.03 -9.29
C PRO A 56 -5.06 0.17 -10.09
N LYS A 57 -5.57 -0.76 -10.91
CA LYS A 57 -4.71 -1.68 -11.70
C LYS A 57 -3.61 -0.96 -12.49
N ARG A 58 -3.92 0.19 -13.08
CA ARG A 58 -2.96 1.02 -13.84
C ARG A 58 -1.80 1.57 -13.00
N LEU A 59 -1.96 1.68 -11.68
CA LEU A 59 -0.97 2.22 -10.76
C LEU A 59 -0.21 1.13 -10.00
N LEU A 60 -0.61 -0.14 -10.12
CA LEU A 60 -0.05 -1.24 -9.33
C LEU A 60 1.47 -1.36 -9.50
N SER A 61 1.96 -1.34 -10.74
CA SER A 61 3.40 -1.43 -11.02
C SER A 61 4.18 -0.26 -10.45
N GLN A 62 3.63 0.95 -10.49
CA GLN A 62 4.26 2.13 -9.91
C GLN A 62 4.30 2.06 -8.38
N VAL A 63 3.22 1.60 -7.73
CA VAL A 63 3.17 1.41 -6.28
C VAL A 63 4.15 0.32 -5.84
N GLN A 64 4.23 -0.80 -6.56
CA GLN A 64 5.22 -1.85 -6.30
C GLN A 64 6.65 -1.33 -6.38
N ARG A 65 6.97 -0.54 -7.41
CA ARG A 65 8.28 0.10 -7.53
C ARG A 65 8.60 1.01 -6.35
N LEU A 66 7.66 1.88 -5.96
CA LEU A 66 7.84 2.76 -4.80
C LEU A 66 7.97 1.98 -3.47
N GLU A 67 7.29 0.84 -3.35
CA GLU A 67 7.43 -0.05 -2.19
C GLU A 67 8.81 -0.70 -2.11
N VAL A 68 9.36 -1.14 -3.26
CA VAL A 68 10.72 -1.69 -3.39
C VAL A 68 11.77 -0.63 -3.08
N GLU A 69 11.59 0.59 -3.60
CA GLU A 69 12.48 1.73 -3.35
C GLU A 69 12.39 2.22 -1.89
N LYS A 70 11.36 1.77 -1.14
CA LYS A 70 10.99 2.24 0.21
C LYS A 70 10.74 3.75 0.23
N ALA A 71 10.05 4.24 -0.80
CA ALA A 71 9.61 5.63 -0.87
C ALA A 71 8.68 5.98 0.32
N PRO A 72 8.63 7.25 0.73
CA PRO A 72 7.73 7.68 1.80
C PRO A 72 6.27 7.32 1.49
N VAL A 73 5.54 6.89 2.52
CA VAL A 73 4.11 6.53 2.41
C VAL A 73 3.31 7.67 1.80
N LYS A 74 3.57 8.92 2.20
CA LYS A 74 2.92 10.10 1.63
C LYS A 74 3.04 10.18 0.10
N LYS A 75 4.19 9.82 -0.47
CA LYS A 75 4.41 9.84 -1.92
C LYS A 75 3.58 8.76 -2.64
N ILE A 76 3.43 7.59 -2.01
CA ILE A 76 2.55 6.53 -2.51
C ILE A 76 1.08 6.96 -2.43
N LEU A 77 0.68 7.64 -1.35
CA LEU A 77 -0.69 8.14 -1.21
C LEU A 77 -1.03 9.25 -2.22
N GLN A 78 -0.08 10.14 -2.51
CA GLN A 78 -0.24 11.14 -3.58
C GLN A 78 -0.47 10.48 -4.94
N LEU A 79 0.28 9.41 -5.26
CA LEU A 79 0.08 8.63 -6.48
C LEU A 79 -1.33 8.01 -6.54
N LEU A 80 -1.84 7.56 -5.40
CA LEU A 80 -3.19 7.01 -5.25
C LEU A 80 -4.30 8.09 -5.17
N SER A 81 -3.95 9.37 -5.34
CA SER A 81 -4.86 10.52 -5.20
C SER A 81 -5.59 10.56 -3.85
N VAL A 82 -4.96 10.03 -2.80
CA VAL A 82 -5.44 10.14 -1.43
C VAL A 82 -4.85 11.41 -0.82
N ASN A 83 -5.63 12.48 -0.83
CA ASN A 83 -5.30 13.70 -0.09
C ASN A 83 -5.63 13.46 1.38
N ASN A 84 -4.64 13.60 2.26
CA ASN A 84 -4.76 13.34 3.70
C ASN A 84 -3.97 14.37 4.48
#